data_AF-A0A7S2T882-F1
#
_entry.id   AF-A0A7S2T882-F1
#
_cell.length_a   1.000
_cell.length_b   1.000
_cell.length_c   1.000
_cell.angle_alpha   90.00
_cell.angle_beta   90.00
_cell.angle_gamma   90.00
#
_symmetry.space_group_name_H-M   'P 1'
#
loop_
_entity.id
_entity.type
_entity.pdbx_description
1 polymer ?
#
loop_
_entity_poly.entity_id
_entity_poly.type
_entity_poly.pdbx_seq_one_letter_code
_entity_poly.pdbx_strand_id
1 'polypeptide(L)'
;MAARPRCALCGESGDCASELMSIGGVLQSIGPLLGPFGHDTYVHRLCALWSPEVYHENDKIRNVMAAVRRGKQLKCSLCGMRGATVGCCVDSCSRTYHIRCAEKAGCDISALEWILTCPEHARSMRNHLQSKEPAAPKEVVKLE
;
A
#
# COMPACT_ATOMS: atom_id res chain seq x y z
N MET A 1 -5.40 33.09 -6.85
CA MET A 1 -4.79 32.00 -6.07
C MET A 1 -4.44 30.88 -7.03
N ALA A 2 -3.20 30.37 -7.02
CA ALA A 2 -2.83 29.25 -7.89
C ALA A 2 -3.51 27.96 -7.41
N ALA A 3 -4.01 27.14 -8.35
CA ALA A 3 -4.62 25.86 -8.01
C ALA A 3 -3.59 24.93 -7.36
N ARG A 4 -3.98 24.21 -6.29
CA ARG A 4 -3.11 23.25 -5.63
C ARG A 4 -2.95 22.02 -6.53
N PRO A 5 -1.72 21.52 -6.79
CA PRO A 5 -1.52 20.34 -7.60
C PRO A 5 -2.22 19.12 -6.98
N ARG A 6 -2.60 18.17 -7.85
CA ARG A 6 -3.24 16.91 -7.47
C ARG A 6 -2.28 15.75 -7.65
N CYS A 7 -2.36 14.78 -6.75
CA CYS A 7 -1.63 13.52 -6.88
C CYS A 7 -2.16 12.74 -8.10
N ALA A 8 -1.28 12.35 -9.02
CA ALA A 8 -1.63 11.60 -10.22
C ALA A 8 -2.06 10.15 -9.95
N LEU A 9 -1.84 9.64 -8.73
CA LEU A 9 -2.28 8.30 -8.31
C LEU A 9 -3.62 8.33 -7.58
N CYS A 10 -3.77 9.15 -6.54
CA CYS A 10 -5.01 9.16 -5.75
C CYS A 10 -6.01 10.27 -6.14
N GLY A 11 -5.61 11.25 -6.96
CA GLY A 11 -6.45 12.35 -7.43
C GLY A 11 -6.62 13.51 -6.44
N GLU A 12 -6.10 13.38 -5.23
CA GLU A 12 -6.30 14.32 -4.13
C GLU A 12 -5.27 15.46 -4.15
N SER A 13 -5.69 16.65 -3.73
CA SER A 13 -4.87 17.87 -3.74
C SER A 13 -4.09 18.09 -2.45
N GLY A 14 -2.89 18.69 -2.55
CA GLY A 14 -2.09 19.13 -1.41
C GLY A 14 -1.59 17.99 -0.51
N ASP A 15 -1.05 18.30 0.68
CA ASP A 15 -0.62 17.29 1.65
C ASP A 15 -1.81 16.86 2.51
N CYS A 16 -2.22 15.59 2.48
CA CYS A 16 -3.29 15.12 3.37
C CYS A 16 -2.76 14.79 4.78
N ALA A 17 -2.00 15.73 5.35
CA ALA A 17 -1.35 15.58 6.66
C ALA A 17 -2.34 15.46 7.83
N SER A 18 -3.58 15.91 7.65
CA SER A 18 -4.62 15.92 8.69
C SER A 18 -5.32 14.58 8.92
N GLU A 19 -5.18 13.61 8.01
CA GLU A 19 -5.68 12.24 8.19
C GLU A 19 -4.48 11.31 8.39
N LEU A 20 -4.16 11.00 9.65
CA LEU A 20 -3.22 9.92 9.96
C LEU A 20 -3.92 8.58 9.65
N MET A 21 -3.21 7.74 8.90
CA MET A 21 -3.68 6.42 8.47
C MET A 21 -2.85 5.35 9.16
N SER A 22 -3.46 4.26 9.61
CA SER A 22 -2.72 3.11 10.14
C SER A 22 -2.24 2.25 8.98
N ILE A 23 -1.09 2.63 8.42
CA ILE A 23 -0.48 1.92 7.30
C ILE A 23 0.56 0.96 7.86
N GLY A 24 0.20 -0.32 7.90
CA GLY A 24 1.08 -1.37 8.39
C GLY A 24 1.36 -1.31 9.89
N GLY A 25 0.35 -0.92 10.68
CA GLY A 25 0.47 -0.80 12.14
C GLY A 25 1.19 0.47 12.60
N VAL A 26 1.52 1.38 11.68
CA VAL A 26 2.17 2.66 11.99
C VAL A 26 1.28 3.80 11.52
N LEU A 27 1.08 4.81 12.37
CA LEU A 27 0.39 6.04 12.00
C LEU A 27 1.27 6.84 11.04
N GLN A 28 0.84 6.94 9.79
CA GLN A 28 1.53 7.71 8.77
C GLN A 28 0.54 8.63 8.06
N SER A 29 0.94 9.87 7.79
CA SER A 29 0.24 10.67 6.79
C SER A 29 0.60 10.17 5.40
N ILE A 30 -0.24 10.43 4.39
CA ILE A 30 0.13 10.09 3.00
C ILE A 30 1.42 10.80 2.53
N GLY A 31 1.83 11.82 3.28
CA GLY A 31 3.02 12.61 3.06
C GLY A 31 2.82 13.72 2.04
N PRO A 32 3.89 14.50 1.79
CA PRO A 32 3.80 15.64 0.91
C PRO A 32 3.62 15.22 -0.54
N LEU A 33 3.09 16.13 -1.37
CA LEU A 33 3.21 16.00 -2.82
C LEU A 33 4.67 16.14 -3.25
N LEU A 34 5.18 15.10 -3.92
CA LEU A 34 6.49 15.07 -4.53
C LEU A 34 6.37 15.41 -6.02
N GLY A 35 7.43 15.96 -6.60
CA GLY A 35 7.53 16.28 -8.02
C GLY A 35 7.86 17.76 -8.27
N PRO A 36 7.65 18.23 -9.51
CA PRO A 36 7.04 17.51 -10.62
C PRO A 36 7.94 16.40 -11.19
N PHE A 37 7.35 15.25 -11.50
CA PHE A 37 7.99 14.13 -12.20
C PHE A 37 7.71 14.22 -13.70
N GLY A 38 8.13 15.32 -14.34
CA GLY A 38 7.82 15.60 -15.74
C GLY A 38 6.34 15.94 -15.98
N HIS A 39 6.09 16.81 -16.96
CA HIS A 39 4.74 17.25 -17.38
C HIS A 39 3.82 17.61 -16.21
N ASP A 40 4.33 18.40 -15.25
CA ASP A 40 3.54 18.87 -14.09
C ASP A 40 2.90 17.74 -13.25
N THR A 41 3.52 16.55 -13.24
CA THR A 41 2.98 15.38 -12.54
C THR A 41 3.46 15.34 -11.10
N TYR A 42 2.54 15.41 -10.15
CA TYR A 42 2.83 15.29 -8.71
C TYR A 42 2.26 14.00 -8.14
N VAL A 43 2.92 13.43 -7.13
CA VAL A 43 2.47 12.20 -6.46
C VAL A 43 2.77 12.30 -4.97
N HIS A 44 1.83 11.92 -4.11
CA HIS A 44 2.08 11.83 -2.67
C HIS A 44 3.20 10.84 -2.37
N ARG A 45 4.02 11.14 -1.36
CA ARG A 45 5.13 10.25 -0.93
C ARG A 45 4.67 8.81 -0.74
N LEU A 46 3.64 8.53 0.07
CA LEU A 46 3.20 7.15 0.28
C LEU A 46 2.52 6.52 -0.94
N CYS A 47 1.82 7.31 -1.78
CA CYS A 47 1.31 6.78 -3.04
C CYS A 47 2.45 6.29 -3.96
N ALA A 48 3.55 7.04 -4.01
CA ALA A 48 4.73 6.63 -4.75
C ALA A 48 5.38 5.38 -4.12
N LEU A 49 5.69 5.40 -2.82
CA LEU A 49 6.43 4.32 -2.15
C LEU A 49 5.72 2.97 -2.15
N TRP A 50 4.39 2.95 -2.09
CA TRP A 50 3.62 1.71 -2.17
C TRP A 50 3.41 1.20 -3.60
N SER A 51 3.95 1.88 -4.61
CA SER A 51 3.92 1.42 -5.99
C SER A 51 5.12 0.51 -6.28
N PRO A 52 4.92 -0.74 -6.71
CA PRO A 52 5.99 -1.72 -7.00
C PRO A 52 7.13 -1.23 -7.90
N GLU A 53 6.88 -0.28 -8.80
CA GLU A 53 7.92 0.23 -9.71
C GLU A 53 8.85 1.24 -9.05
N VAL A 54 8.45 1.81 -7.91
CA VAL A 54 9.14 2.90 -7.25
C VAL A 54 10.14 2.36 -6.24
N TYR A 55 11.35 2.91 -6.27
CA TYR A 55 12.42 2.52 -5.35
C TYR A 55 13.21 3.75 -4.89
N HIS A 56 13.94 3.58 -3.79
CA HIS A 56 14.89 4.56 -3.28
C HIS A 56 16.28 4.31 -3.87
N GLU A 57 16.91 5.39 -4.33
CA GLU A 57 18.30 5.39 -4.78
C GLU A 57 18.94 6.73 -4.37
N ASN A 58 20.00 6.68 -3.55
CA ASN A 58 20.71 7.87 -3.07
C ASN A 58 19.77 8.93 -2.47
N ASP A 59 18.91 8.51 -1.53
CA ASP A 59 17.87 9.33 -0.86
C ASP A 59 16.84 9.97 -1.79
N LYS A 60 16.75 9.50 -3.04
CA LYS A 60 15.78 9.97 -4.04
C LYS A 60 14.82 8.86 -4.44
N ILE A 61 13.56 9.23 -4.57
CA ILE A 61 12.52 8.35 -5.11
C ILE A 61 12.64 8.33 -6.63
N ARG A 62 12.77 7.13 -7.19
CA ARG A 62 12.95 6.90 -8.64
C ARG A 62 11.75 6.20 -9.26
N ASN A 63 11.69 6.26 -10.59
CA ASN A 63 10.74 5.52 -11.41
C ASN A 63 9.25 5.80 -11.15
N VAL A 64 8.91 6.95 -10.55
CA VAL A 64 7.53 7.38 -10.26
C VAL A 64 6.66 7.41 -11.52
N MET A 65 7.21 7.83 -12.66
CA MET A 65 6.44 7.87 -13.91
C MET A 65 6.10 6.50 -14.49
N ALA A 66 6.80 5.43 -14.12
CA ALA A 66 6.34 4.08 -14.45
C ALA A 66 5.07 3.73 -13.66
N ALA A 67 5.07 3.99 -12.34
CA ALA A 67 3.90 3.80 -11.49
C ALA A 67 2.69 4.64 -11.96
N VAL A 68 2.89 5.90 -12.34
CA VAL A 68 1.81 6.75 -12.89
C VAL A 68 1.27 6.16 -14.20
N ARG A 69 2.14 5.71 -15.11
CA ARG A 69 1.71 5.09 -16.38
C ARG A 69 0.91 3.82 -16.16
N ARG A 70 1.37 2.91 -15.29
CA ARG A 70 0.61 1.70 -14.93
C ARG A 70 -0.70 2.04 -14.22
N GLY A 71 -0.65 2.98 -13.27
CA GLY A 71 -1.80 3.42 -12.49
C GLY A 71 -2.97 3.91 -13.35
N LYS A 72 -2.71 4.53 -14.51
CA LYS A 72 -3.76 4.95 -15.47
C LYS A 72 -4.64 3.78 -15.95
N GLN A 73 -4.14 2.54 -15.92
CA GLN A 73 -4.87 1.36 -16.36
C GLN A 73 -5.55 0.60 -15.21
N LEU A 74 -5.16 0.88 -13.96
CA LEU A 74 -5.61 0.13 -12.79
C LEU A 74 -6.70 0.89 -12.03
N LYS A 75 -7.84 0.24 -11.84
CA LYS A 75 -8.96 0.77 -11.05
C LYS A 75 -8.87 0.29 -9.61
N CYS A 76 -9.18 1.18 -8.67
CA CYS A 76 -9.29 0.81 -7.27
C CYS A 76 -10.47 -0.15 -7.06
N SER A 77 -10.23 -1.27 -6.39
CA SER A 77 -11.27 -2.24 -6.02
C SER A 77 -12.23 -1.73 -4.95
N LEU A 78 -11.92 -0.59 -4.30
CA LEU A 78 -12.85 0.08 -3.38
C LEU A 78 -13.64 1.20 -4.06
N CYS A 79 -12.97 2.21 -4.64
CA CYS A 79 -13.63 3.41 -5.16
C CYS A 79 -13.87 3.41 -6.68
N GLY A 80 -13.35 2.43 -7.42
CA GLY A 80 -13.49 2.32 -8.87
C GLY A 80 -12.64 3.30 -9.70
N MET A 81 -12.00 4.28 -9.07
CA MET A 81 -11.20 5.31 -9.74
C MET A 81 -9.81 4.78 -10.14
N ARG A 82 -9.23 5.35 -11.20
CA ARG A 82 -7.89 4.99 -11.70
C ARG A 82 -6.77 5.46 -10.77
N GLY A 83 -5.57 4.89 -10.95
CA GLY A 83 -4.35 5.25 -10.20
C GLY A 83 -4.06 4.35 -8.99
N ALA A 84 -4.80 3.25 -8.84
CA ALA A 84 -4.64 2.27 -7.78
C ALA A 84 -3.48 1.31 -8.07
N THR A 85 -2.28 1.66 -7.66
CA THR A 85 -1.06 0.91 -7.98
C THR A 85 -0.69 -0.18 -6.99
N VAL A 86 -1.33 -0.22 -5.81
CA VAL A 86 -1.01 -1.17 -4.74
C VAL A 86 -1.83 -2.44 -4.91
N GLY A 87 -1.18 -3.55 -5.28
CA GLY A 87 -1.83 -4.84 -5.51
C GLY A 87 -1.87 -5.73 -4.27
N CYS A 88 -2.77 -6.71 -4.28
CA CYS A 88 -2.68 -7.85 -3.36
C CYS A 88 -1.41 -8.66 -3.64
N CYS A 89 -0.74 -9.18 -2.62
CA CYS A 89 0.48 -9.99 -2.76
C CYS A 89 0.26 -11.42 -3.28
N VAL A 90 -0.99 -11.82 -3.53
CA VAL A 90 -1.31 -13.13 -4.11
C VAL A 90 -1.28 -12.98 -5.62
N ASP A 91 -0.38 -13.67 -6.30
CA ASP A 91 -0.09 -13.48 -7.74
C ASP A 91 -1.32 -13.63 -8.66
N SER A 92 -2.25 -14.53 -8.30
CA SER A 92 -3.49 -14.74 -9.06
C SER A 92 -4.57 -13.68 -8.79
N CYS A 93 -4.34 -12.77 -7.83
CA CYS A 93 -5.29 -11.74 -7.43
C CYS A 93 -5.09 -10.46 -8.23
N SER A 94 -6.13 -10.02 -8.93
CA SER A 94 -6.11 -8.76 -9.69
C SER A 94 -6.59 -7.54 -8.88
N ARG A 95 -6.87 -7.70 -7.58
CA ARG A 95 -7.36 -6.59 -6.75
C ARG A 95 -6.25 -5.57 -6.50
N THR A 96 -6.56 -4.31 -6.81
CA THR A 96 -5.65 -3.17 -6.66
C THR A 96 -6.32 -2.03 -5.92
N TYR A 97 -5.56 -1.30 -5.11
CA TYR A 97 -6.08 -0.24 -4.25
C TYR A 97 -5.21 1.01 -4.34
N HIS A 98 -5.81 2.18 -4.10
CA HIS A 98 -5.02 3.27 -3.54
C HIS A 98 -4.62 2.88 -2.12
N ILE A 99 -3.41 3.25 -1.67
CA ILE A 99 -2.98 2.90 -0.31
C ILE A 99 -3.98 3.34 0.77
N ARG A 100 -4.59 4.52 0.57
CA ARG A 100 -5.63 5.07 1.44
C ARG A 100 -6.99 4.37 1.35
N CYS A 101 -7.27 3.73 0.22
CA CYS A 101 -8.45 2.89 0.06
C CYS A 101 -8.24 1.49 0.65
N ALA A 102 -7.01 1.00 0.71
CA ALA A 102 -6.69 -0.32 1.24
C ALA A 102 -7.13 -0.46 2.71
N GLU A 103 -6.78 0.51 3.55
CA GLU A 103 -7.18 0.54 4.97
C GLU A 103 -8.70 0.55 5.11
N LYS A 104 -9.39 1.44 4.38
CA LYS A 104 -10.86 1.53 4.38
C LYS A 104 -11.55 0.26 3.87
N ALA A 105 -10.90 -0.48 2.97
CA ALA A 105 -11.40 -1.75 2.46
C ALA A 105 -11.18 -2.91 3.43
N GLY A 106 -10.45 -2.72 4.54
CA GLY A 106 -10.08 -3.79 5.47
C GLY A 106 -8.99 -4.71 4.92
N CYS A 107 -8.10 -4.20 4.06
CA CYS A 107 -6.91 -4.93 3.64
C CYS A 107 -5.97 -5.11 4.83
N ASP A 108 -5.27 -6.24 4.86
CA ASP A 108 -4.13 -6.42 5.76
C ASP A 108 -2.91 -5.77 5.11
N ILE A 109 -2.24 -4.89 5.83
CA ILE A 109 -1.12 -4.11 5.32
C ILE A 109 0.06 -4.38 6.24
N SER A 110 1.22 -4.74 5.71
CA SER A 110 2.47 -4.87 6.45
C SER A 110 3.47 -3.85 5.92
N ALA A 111 3.80 -2.84 6.72
CA ALA A 111 4.80 -1.84 6.37
C ALA A 111 6.24 -2.39 6.49
N LEU A 112 6.43 -3.44 7.29
CA LEU A 112 7.72 -4.13 7.41
C LEU A 112 8.04 -4.89 6.12
N GLU A 113 7.07 -5.64 5.62
CA GLU A 113 7.22 -6.47 4.43
C GLU A 113 6.87 -5.74 3.13
N TRP A 114 6.36 -4.51 3.20
CA TRP A 114 5.83 -3.75 2.07
C TRP A 114 4.77 -4.51 1.26
N ILE A 115 3.91 -5.22 1.97
CA ILE A 115 2.90 -6.12 1.41
C ILE A 115 1.49 -5.65 1.77
N LEU A 116 0.58 -5.76 0.80
CA LEU A 116 -0.86 -5.63 1.00
C LEU A 116 -1.53 -6.96 0.68
N THR A 117 -2.40 -7.43 1.56
CA THR A 117 -3.26 -8.60 1.35
C THR A 117 -4.71 -8.14 1.34
N CYS A 118 -5.45 -8.46 0.27
CA CYS A 118 -6.85 -8.05 0.18
C CYS A 118 -7.71 -8.74 1.25
N PRO A 119 -8.91 -8.21 1.58
CA PRO A 119 -9.71 -8.71 2.70
C PRO A 119 -10.11 -10.19 2.56
N GLU A 120 -10.24 -10.67 1.32
CA GLU A 120 -10.56 -12.05 0.99
C GLU A 120 -9.40 -13.00 1.32
N HIS A 121 -8.20 -12.69 0.82
CA HIS A 121 -7.01 -13.51 1.09
C HIS A 121 -6.53 -13.41 2.53
N ALA A 122 -6.66 -12.25 3.17
CA ALA A 122 -6.33 -12.08 4.58
C ALA A 122 -7.19 -12.99 5.48
N ARG A 123 -8.48 -13.15 5.14
CA ARG A 123 -9.37 -14.09 5.83
C ARG A 123 -8.96 -15.54 5.60
N SER A 124 -8.69 -15.92 4.35
CA SER A 124 -8.28 -17.30 4.01
C SER A 124 -7.00 -17.71 4.74
N MET A 125 -5.99 -16.83 4.78
CA MET A 125 -4.71 -17.10 5.45
C MET A 125 -4.87 -17.26 6.96
N ARG A 126 -5.72 -16.45 7.61
CA ARG A 126 -6.03 -16.60 9.05
C ARG A 126 -6.70 -17.94 9.36
N ASN A 127 -7.64 -18.36 8.51
CA ASN A 127 -8.33 -19.64 8.68
C ASN A 127 -7.35 -20.83 8.64
N HIS A 128 -6.32 -20.77 7.77
CA HIS A 128 -5.29 -21.82 7.73
C HIS A 128 -4.38 -21.83 8.96
N LEU A 129 -4.05 -20.66 9.52
CA LEU A 129 -3.25 -20.57 10.75
C LEU A 129 -4.01 -21.09 11.97
N GLN A 130 -5.32 -20.82 12.05
CA GLN A 130 -6.18 -21.29 13.14
C GLN A 130 -6.51 -22.79 13.06
N SER A 131 -6.35 -23.41 11.89
CA SER A 131 -6.48 -24.88 11.72
C SER A 131 -5.23 -25.67 12.14
N LYS A 132 -4.12 -25.01 12.49
CA LYS A 132 -2.97 -25.68 13.10
C LYS A 132 -3.16 -25.69 14.61
N GLU A 133 -3.50 -26.84 15.18
CA GLU A 133 -3.46 -27.04 16.64
C GLU A 133 -2.09 -26.60 17.19
N PRO A 134 -2.03 -25.97 18.39
CA PRO A 134 -0.76 -25.62 19.00
C PRO A 134 0.07 -26.90 19.17
N ALA A 135 1.31 -26.89 18.67
CA ALA A 135 2.24 -27.99 18.86
C ALA A 135 2.36 -28.26 20.36
N ALA A 136 2.04 -29.50 20.76
CA ALA A 136 2.11 -29.94 22.15
C ALA A 136 3.50 -29.57 22.74
N PRO A 137 3.56 -29.11 24.00
CA PRO A 137 4.83 -28.80 24.64
C PRO A 137 5.71 -30.07 24.64
N LYS A 138 6.94 -29.95 24.13
CA LYS A 138 7.92 -31.03 24.19
C LYS A 138 8.24 -31.30 25.66
N GLU A 139 8.07 -32.56 26.08
CA GLU A 139 8.42 -33.01 27.42
C GLU A 139 9.85 -32.60 27.78
N VAL A 140 9.99 -31.88 28.89
CA VAL A 140 11.29 -31.54 29.47
C VAL A 140 11.82 -32.81 30.13
N VAL A 141 12.74 -33.49 29.44
CA VAL A 141 13.47 -34.63 30.00
C VAL A 141 14.30 -34.11 31.17
N LYS A 142 13.95 -34.52 32.39
CA LYS A 142 14.64 -34.17 33.62
C LYS A 142 16.00 -34.88 33.62
N LEU A 143 17.07 -34.12 33.46
CA LEU A 143 18.44 -34.64 33.60
C LEU A 143 18.72 -34.83 35.09
N GLU A 144 19.00 -36.08 35.47
CA GLU A 144 19.51 -36.51 36.77
C GLU A 144 21.03 -36.36 36.84
#